data_AF-A0AA43EW73-F1
#
_entry.id   AF-A0AA43EW73-F1
#
_cell.length_a   1.000
_cell.length_b   1.000
_cell.length_c   1.000
_cell.angle_alpha   90.00
_cell.angle_beta   90.00
_cell.angle_gamma   90.00
#
_symmetry.space_group_name_H-M   'P 1'
#
loop_
_entity.id
_entity.type
_entity.pdbx_description
1 polymer ?
#
loop_
_entity_poly.entity_id
_entity_poly.type
_entity_poly.pdbx_seq_one_letter_code
_entity_poly.pdbx_strand_id
1 'polypeptide(L)'
;MKAGWRTKTLDDACQFSNGLWKGEKPPFVNVGVIRNTNFTKDGTLDDSDIAYLDVEAKKLEKRRLRFGDIILEKSGGGPKQPVGRVALFDKE
;
A
#
# COMPACT_ATOMS: atom_id res chain seq x y z
N MET A 1 23.66 -17.44 -6.74
CA MET A 1 22.73 -17.01 -7.82
C MET A 1 22.78 -18.01 -8.96
N LYS A 2 21.65 -18.28 -9.63
CA LYS A 2 21.63 -19.12 -10.84
C LYS A 2 22.42 -18.43 -11.97
N ALA A 3 23.13 -19.21 -12.78
CA ALA A 3 23.83 -18.69 -13.95
C ALA A 3 22.86 -17.93 -14.88
N GLY A 4 23.27 -16.75 -15.36
CA GLY A 4 22.46 -15.88 -16.21
C GLY A 4 21.52 -14.91 -15.47
N TRP A 5 21.34 -15.02 -14.15
CA TRP A 5 20.54 -14.07 -13.38
C TRP A 5 21.35 -12.84 -12.97
N ARG A 6 20.78 -11.66 -13.19
CA ARG A 6 21.36 -10.38 -12.74
C ARG A 6 20.77 -10.03 -11.37
N THR A 7 21.62 -9.59 -10.44
CA THR A 7 21.15 -8.91 -9.22
C THR A 7 20.97 -7.43 -9.53
N LYS A 8 19.88 -6.86 -9.02
CA LYS A 8 19.61 -5.43 -8.98
C LYS A 8 19.06 -5.06 -7.62
N THR A 9 19.15 -3.79 -7.27
CA THR A 9 18.43 -3.26 -6.12
C THR A 9 16.95 -3.13 -6.46
N LEU A 10 16.08 -3.06 -5.45
CA LEU A 10 14.66 -2.81 -5.71
C LEU A 10 14.43 -1.41 -6.31
N ASP A 11 15.31 -0.45 -6.00
CA ASP A 11 15.24 0.91 -6.56
C ASP A 11 15.44 0.92 -8.09
N ASP A 12 16.21 -0.03 -8.61
CA ASP A 12 16.39 -0.21 -10.07
C ASP A 12 15.18 -0.86 -10.77
N ALA A 13 14.24 -1.42 -10.00
CA ALA A 13 13.13 -2.24 -10.52
C ALA A 13 11.75 -1.68 -10.20
N CYS A 14 11.62 -0.85 -9.16
CA CYS A 14 10.36 -0.41 -8.61
C CYS A 14 10.36 1.09 -8.35
N GLN A 15 9.18 1.72 -8.48
CA GLN A 15 8.94 3.06 -7.96
C GLN A 15 8.22 2.94 -6.63
N PHE A 16 8.67 3.68 -5.63
CA PHE A 16 8.10 3.63 -4.29
C PHE A 16 7.25 4.85 -3.98
N SER A 17 6.10 4.63 -3.37
CA SER A 17 5.28 5.67 -2.76
C SER A 17 4.89 5.25 -1.36
N ASN A 18 5.06 6.16 -0.39
CA ASN A 18 4.52 5.95 0.95
C ASN A 18 3.00 6.16 0.94
N GLY A 19 2.32 5.56 1.91
CA GLY A 19 0.90 5.79 2.15
C GLY A 19 0.56 7.23 2.55
N LEU A 20 -0.71 7.47 2.82
CA LEU A 20 -1.26 8.78 3.21
C LEU A 20 -1.85 8.75 4.62
N TRP A 21 -2.01 9.94 5.19
CA TRP A 21 -2.70 10.18 6.46
C TRP A 21 -3.87 11.15 6.21
N LYS A 22 -4.70 11.35 7.24
CA LYS A 22 -5.77 12.35 7.23
C LYS A 22 -5.21 13.72 6.79
N GLY A 23 -5.97 14.42 5.94
CA GLY A 23 -5.59 15.72 5.43
C GLY A 23 -5.60 16.80 6.51
N GLU A 24 -4.68 17.76 6.39
CA GLU A 24 -4.61 18.93 7.27
C GLU A 24 -5.08 20.20 6.56
N LYS A 25 -5.00 20.24 5.22
CA LYS A 25 -5.34 21.42 4.40
C LYS A 25 -6.38 21.11 3.32
N PRO A 26 -7.42 21.94 3.15
CA PRO A 26 -8.40 21.75 2.10
C PRO A 26 -7.82 22.01 0.69
N PRO A 27 -8.47 21.51 -0.39
CA PRO A 27 -9.73 20.77 -0.38
C PRO A 27 -9.56 19.32 0.07
N PHE A 28 -10.51 18.87 0.88
CA PHE A 28 -10.59 17.48 1.33
C PHE A 28 -11.52 16.67 0.43
N VAL A 29 -11.19 15.40 0.25
CA VAL A 29 -12.01 14.40 -0.41
C VAL A 29 -12.11 13.20 0.53
N ASN A 30 -13.32 12.72 0.75
CA ASN A 30 -13.56 11.52 1.54
C ASN A 30 -13.29 10.28 0.67
N VAL A 31 -12.35 9.43 1.08
CA VAL A 31 -11.94 8.25 0.31
C VAL A 31 -11.75 7.03 1.20
N GLY A 32 -12.02 5.85 0.63
CA GLY A 32 -11.67 4.57 1.24
C GLY A 32 -10.15 4.36 1.24
N VAL A 33 -9.61 3.88 2.34
CA VAL A 33 -8.18 3.64 2.52
C VAL A 33 -7.89 2.20 2.98
N ILE A 34 -6.80 1.64 2.46
CA ILE A 34 -6.26 0.35 2.88
C ILE A 34 -5.35 0.55 4.09
N ARG A 35 -5.58 -0.21 5.16
CA ARG A 35 -4.77 -0.21 6.40
C ARG A 35 -4.09 -1.57 6.60
N ASN A 36 -3.21 -1.68 7.60
CA ASN A 36 -2.54 -2.95 7.90
C ASN A 36 -3.51 -4.10 8.26
N THR A 37 -4.73 -3.76 8.69
CA THR A 37 -5.80 -4.70 9.07
C THR A 37 -6.45 -5.33 7.85
N ASN A 38 -6.37 -4.68 6.69
CA ASN A 38 -6.91 -5.20 5.44
C ASN A 38 -5.96 -6.20 4.76
N PHE A 39 -4.71 -6.34 5.23
CA PHE A 39 -3.78 -7.33 4.68
C PHE A 39 -4.13 -8.72 5.18
N THR A 40 -4.38 -9.64 4.24
CA THR A 40 -4.54 -11.06 4.55
C THR A 40 -3.18 -11.74 4.67
N LYS A 41 -3.17 -12.99 5.15
CA LYS A 41 -1.95 -13.81 5.21
C LYS A 41 -1.54 -14.39 3.85
N ASP A 42 -2.48 -14.43 2.90
CA ASP A 42 -2.29 -15.04 1.58
C ASP A 42 -1.84 -14.01 0.52
N GLY A 43 -1.54 -12.78 0.93
CA GLY A 43 -1.06 -11.72 0.03
C GLY A 43 -2.16 -11.04 -0.77
N THR A 44 -3.38 -11.02 -0.24
CA THR A 44 -4.54 -10.31 -0.81
C THR A 44 -5.02 -9.22 0.15
N LEU A 45 -6.02 -8.44 -0.28
CA LEU A 45 -6.66 -7.42 0.53
C LEU A 45 -8.11 -7.80 0.85
N ASP A 46 -8.44 -7.75 2.13
CA ASP A 46 -9.81 -7.83 2.62
C ASP A 46 -10.41 -6.41 2.74
N ASP A 47 -11.40 -6.13 1.93
CA ASP A 47 -12.14 -4.86 1.87
C ASP A 47 -13.53 -4.93 2.52
N SER A 48 -13.80 -5.95 3.35
CA SER A 48 -15.05 -6.00 4.11
C SER A 48 -15.19 -4.85 5.13
N ASP A 49 -14.06 -4.36 5.65
CA ASP A 49 -13.97 -3.22 6.58
C ASP A 49 -13.01 -2.14 6.05
N ILE A 50 -13.49 -1.37 5.07
CA ILE A 50 -12.76 -0.21 4.54
C ILE A 50 -13.00 1.01 5.43
N ALA A 51 -11.90 1.61 5.87
CA ALA A 51 -11.96 2.90 6.56
C ALA A 51 -12.02 4.05 5.56
N TYR A 52 -12.80 5.07 5.90
CA TYR A 52 -12.89 6.30 5.13
C TYR A 52 -12.18 7.44 5.85
N LEU A 53 -11.35 8.18 5.11
CA LEU A 53 -10.64 9.35 5.63
C LEU A 53 -10.82 10.53 4.70
N ASP A 54 -10.92 11.72 5.29
CA ASP A 54 -10.79 12.97 4.56
C ASP A 54 -9.30 13.22 4.27
N VAL A 55 -8.94 13.20 2.99
CA VAL A 55 -7.56 13.38 2.52
C VAL A 55 -7.49 14.59 1.61
N GLU A 56 -6.31 15.21 1.51
CA GLU A 56 -6.10 16.33 0.61
C GLU A 56 -6.17 15.85 -0.85
N ALA A 57 -6.97 16.50 -1.69
CA ALA A 57 -7.15 16.10 -3.10
C ALA A 57 -5.81 15.93 -3.84
N LYS A 58 -4.87 16.85 -3.59
CA LYS A 58 -3.51 16.82 -4.17
C LYS A 58 -2.67 15.61 -3.73
N LYS A 59 -2.87 15.12 -2.50
CA LYS A 59 -2.19 13.91 -2.00
C LYS A 59 -2.81 12.66 -2.64
N LEU A 60 -4.13 12.62 -2.77
CA LEU A 60 -4.86 11.52 -3.41
C LEU A 60 -4.42 11.32 -4.86
N GLU A 61 -4.32 12.39 -5.66
CA GLU A 61 -3.87 12.32 -7.07
C GLU A 61 -2.53 11.59 -7.24
N LYS A 62 -1.61 11.75 -6.27
CA LYS A 62 -0.27 11.16 -6.31
C LYS A 62 -0.15 9.82 -5.61
N ARG A 63 -1.20 9.36 -4.92
CA ARG A 63 -1.18 8.20 -4.00
C ARG A 63 -2.35 7.25 -4.20
N ARG A 64 -3.17 7.48 -5.21
CA ARG A 64 -4.26 6.58 -5.59
C ARG A 64 -3.68 5.26 -6.08
N LEU A 65 -4.11 4.18 -5.44
CA LEU A 65 -3.81 2.81 -5.86
C LEU A 65 -4.41 2.55 -7.23
N ARG A 66 -3.67 1.83 -8.06
CA ARG A 66 -4.06 1.40 -9.40
C ARG A 66 -3.98 -0.11 -9.48
N PHE A 67 -4.85 -0.70 -10.29
CA PHE A 67 -4.78 -2.12 -10.59
C PHE A 67 -3.35 -2.54 -10.97
N GLY A 68 -2.83 -3.58 -10.32
CA GLY A 68 -1.47 -4.08 -10.47
C GLY A 68 -0.44 -3.49 -9.50
N ASP A 69 -0.80 -2.49 -8.68
CA ASP A 69 0.12 -1.97 -7.67
C ASP A 69 0.45 -3.04 -6.61
N ILE A 70 1.71 -3.06 -6.19
CA ILE A 70 2.18 -3.93 -5.10
C ILE A 70 2.21 -3.09 -3.81
N ILE A 71 1.46 -3.52 -2.81
CA ILE A 71 1.39 -2.84 -1.52
C ILE A 71 2.26 -3.59 -0.51
N LEU A 72 3.19 -2.87 0.11
CA LEU A 72 4.08 -3.39 1.14
C LEU A 72 3.71 -2.83 2.51
N GLU A 73 3.47 -3.72 3.48
CA GLU A 73 3.34 -3.33 4.88
C GLU A 73 4.71 -2.90 5.43
N LYS A 74 4.92 -1.58 5.52
CA LYS A 74 6.14 -0.98 6.06
C LYS A 74 6.20 -1.02 7.59
N SER A 75 5.06 -0.99 8.26
CA SER A 75 4.94 -0.98 9.73
C SER A 75 3.64 -1.66 10.15
N GLY A 76 3.61 -2.24 11.35
CA GLY A 76 2.44 -2.97 11.86
C GLY A 76 2.71 -4.38 12.39
N GLY A 77 3.94 -4.86 12.26
CA GLY A 77 4.35 -6.12 12.89
C GLY A 77 4.26 -6.07 14.41
N GLY A 78 3.82 -7.18 15.01
CA GLY A 78 3.79 -7.39 16.45
C GLY A 78 4.61 -8.63 16.86
N PRO A 79 4.66 -8.98 18.15
CA PRO A 79 5.48 -10.10 18.63
C PRO A 79 5.19 -11.45 17.94
N LYS A 80 3.95 -11.64 17.46
CA LYS A 80 3.47 -12.85 16.80
C LYS A 80 3.33 -12.71 15.28
N GLN A 81 3.59 -11.54 14.72
CA GLN A 81 3.37 -11.26 13.31
C GLN A 81 4.50 -10.38 12.76
N PRO A 82 5.35 -10.88 11.86
CA PRO A 82 6.40 -10.08 11.26
C PRO A 82 5.81 -8.97 10.37
N VAL A 83 6.57 -7.89 10.21
CA VAL A 83 6.29 -6.83 9.24
C VAL A 83 6.77 -7.26 7.84
N GLY A 84 6.24 -6.63 6.80
CA GLY A 84 6.66 -6.86 5.41
C GLY A 84 5.72 -7.76 4.62
N ARG A 85 4.46 -7.89 5.04
CA ARG A 85 3.42 -8.51 4.21
C ARG A 85 3.28 -7.74 2.90
N VAL A 86 3.12 -8.47 1.81
CA VAL A 86 2.96 -7.93 0.46
C VAL A 86 1.60 -8.35 -0.06
N ALA A 87 0.86 -7.40 -0.62
CA ALA A 87 -0.41 -7.69 -1.29
C ALA A 87 -0.43 -7.08 -2.69
N LEU A 88 -1.06 -7.79 -3.64
CA LEU A 88 -1.38 -7.25 -4.96
C LEU A 88 -2.70 -6.48 -4.88
N PHE A 89 -2.74 -5.28 -5.45
CA PHE A 89 -3.99 -4.56 -5.64
C PHE A 89 -4.61 -4.96 -6.98
N ASP A 90 -5.62 -5.82 -6.93
CA ASP A 90 -6.29 -6.44 -8.09
C ASP A 90 -7.77 -6.03 -8.22
N LYS A 91 -8.15 -4.92 -7.58
CA LYS A 91 -9.51 -4.36 -7.61
C LYS A 91 -9.59 -3.21 -8.62
N GLU A 92 -10.68 -3.14 -9.37
CA GLU A 92 -10.99 -2.04 -10.32
C GLU A 92 -11.63 -0.82 -9.63
#